data_AF-A0A800N9B8-F1
#
_entry.id   AF-A0A800N9B8-F1
#
_cell.length_a   1.000
_cell.length_b   1.000
_cell.length_c   1.000
_cell.angle_alpha   90.00
_cell.angle_beta   90.00
_cell.angle_gamma   90.00
#
_symmetry.space_group_name_H-M   'P 1'
#
loop_
_entity.id
_entity.type
_entity.pdbx_description
1 polymer ?
#
loop_
_entity_poly.entity_id
_entity_poly.type
_entity_poly.pdbx_seq_one_letter_code
_entity_poly.pdbx_strand_id
1 'polypeptide(L)'
;MSSNKTLRETIAFLIVRDNAHQNAFAKALETLGVDWGKLFPIPNYDLNKYPECRKYVEMGFHNAQFNFRLDETRIGEIFQGTTPSRNGGDLAVVEPPKGYPVPEMPDMPNEHAPGLFDLNN
;
A
#
# COMPACT_ATOMS: atom_id res chain seq x y z
N MET A 1 9.39 -1.60 16.91
CA MET A 1 9.23 -0.50 17.89
C MET A 1 7.81 -0.37 18.47
N SER A 2 6.85 -1.26 18.17
CA SER A 2 5.53 -1.28 18.84
C SER A 2 4.83 -2.64 18.62
N SER A 3 3.97 -3.05 19.55
CA SER A 3 3.06 -4.21 19.43
C SER A 3 1.60 -3.80 19.19
N ASN A 4 1.31 -2.49 19.04
CA ASN A 4 -0.04 -2.00 18.76
C ASN A 4 -0.55 -2.58 17.44
N LYS A 5 -1.70 -3.27 17.50
CA LYS A 5 -2.25 -4.01 16.36
C LYS A 5 -2.66 -3.08 15.21
N THR A 6 -3.32 -1.97 15.52
CA THR A 6 -3.73 -0.96 14.52
C THR A 6 -2.52 -0.42 13.77
N LEU A 7 -1.46 -0.03 14.50
CA LEU A 7 -0.23 0.47 13.90
C LEU A 7 0.41 -0.59 12.98
N ARG A 8 0.53 -1.83 13.45
CA ARG A 8 1.13 -2.91 12.66
C ARG A 8 0.34 -3.22 11.40
N GLU A 9 -0.98 -3.23 11.51
CA GLU A 9 -1.88 -3.47 10.39
C GLU A 9 -1.75 -2.37 9.32
N THR A 10 -1.77 -1.10 9.74
CA THR A 10 -1.56 0.05 8.86
C THR A 10 -0.21 -0.01 8.16
N ILE A 11 0.87 -0.21 8.92
CA ILE A 11 2.22 -0.28 8.37
C ILE A 11 2.36 -1.46 7.40
N ALA A 12 1.81 -2.63 7.74
CA ALA A 12 1.90 -3.80 6.88
C ALA A 12 1.23 -3.59 5.53
N PHE A 13 0.04 -2.99 5.51
CA PHE A 13 -0.62 -2.61 4.27
C PHE A 13 0.26 -1.64 3.48
N LEU A 14 0.75 -0.57 4.13
CA LEU A 14 1.58 0.44 3.47
C LEU A 14 2.91 -0.09 2.94
N ILE A 15 3.56 -1.02 3.64
CA ILE A 15 4.79 -1.68 3.16
C ILE A 15 4.53 -2.47 1.87
N VAL A 16 3.43 -3.23 1.82
CA VAL A 16 3.08 -4.00 0.62
C VAL A 16 2.68 -3.07 -0.54
N ARG A 17 1.99 -1.96 -0.25
CA ARG A 17 1.68 -0.93 -1.25
C ARG A 17 2.92 -0.20 -1.73
N ASP A 18 3.87 0.07 -0.85
CA ASP A 18 5.16 0.68 -1.21
C ASP A 18 5.96 -0.23 -2.14
N ASN A 19 5.95 -1.55 -1.91
CA ASN A 19 6.52 -2.50 -2.87
C ASN A 19 5.88 -2.41 -4.26
N ALA A 20 4.55 -2.29 -4.34
CA ALA A 20 3.85 -2.11 -5.61
C ALA A 20 4.25 -0.80 -6.30
N HIS A 21 4.45 0.30 -5.55
CA HIS A 21 4.93 1.56 -6.11
C HIS A 21 6.38 1.46 -6.59
N GLN A 22 7.26 0.79 -5.85
CA GLN A 22 8.63 0.50 -6.28
C GLN A 22 8.63 -0.27 -7.60
N ASN A 23 7.77 -1.28 -7.74
CA ASN A 23 7.60 -2.04 -8.99
C ASN A 23 7.12 -1.12 -10.13
N ALA A 24 6.17 -0.23 -9.87
CA ALA A 24 5.67 0.70 -10.89
C ALA A 24 6.77 1.66 -11.39
N PHE A 25 7.58 2.22 -10.50
CA PHE A 25 8.69 3.08 -10.88
C PHE A 25 9.81 2.33 -11.60
N ALA A 26 10.12 1.09 -11.18
CA ALA A 26 11.06 0.25 -11.91
C ALA A 26 10.57 -0.06 -13.34
N LYS A 27 9.29 -0.41 -13.52
CA LYS A 27 8.71 -0.60 -14.87
C LYS A 27 8.79 0.66 -15.72
N ALA A 28 8.52 1.83 -15.14
CA ALA A 28 8.66 3.09 -15.87
C ALA A 28 10.11 3.31 -16.34
N LEU A 29 11.09 3.09 -15.47
CA LEU A 29 12.50 3.22 -15.82
C LEU A 29 12.97 2.17 -16.85
N GLU A 30 12.43 0.95 -16.82
CA GLU A 30 12.70 -0.06 -17.84
C GLU A 30 12.31 0.44 -19.24
N THR A 31 11.19 1.17 -19.37
CA THR A 31 10.79 1.79 -20.65
C THR A 31 11.77 2.86 -21.15
N LEU A 32 12.59 3.40 -20.24
CA LEU A 32 13.66 4.36 -20.54
C LEU A 32 15.04 3.67 -20.68
N GLY A 33 15.08 2.33 -20.68
CA GLY A 33 16.31 1.55 -20.81
C GLY A 33 17.10 1.34 -19.52
N VAL A 34 16.51 1.64 -18.35
CA VAL A 34 17.16 1.49 -17.04
C VAL A 34 16.55 0.31 -16.27
N ASP A 35 17.37 -0.72 -16.04
CA ASP A 35 16.97 -1.93 -15.33
C ASP A 35 17.17 -1.79 -13.80
N TRP A 36 16.30 -1.02 -13.16
CA TRP A 36 16.41 -0.72 -11.72
C TRP A 36 15.90 -1.87 -10.82
N GLY A 37 14.95 -2.67 -11.31
CA GLY A 37 14.29 -3.74 -10.56
C GLY A 37 15.25 -4.74 -9.92
N LYS A 38 16.40 -4.97 -10.57
CA LYS A 38 17.48 -5.84 -10.07
C LYS A 38 18.02 -5.48 -8.69
N LEU A 39 17.91 -4.21 -8.27
CA LEU A 39 18.35 -3.76 -6.95
C LEU A 39 17.35 -4.09 -5.85
N PHE A 40 16.08 -4.34 -6.17
CA PHE A 40 15.06 -4.59 -5.17
C PHE A 40 15.14 -6.01 -4.60
N PRO A 41 14.72 -6.18 -3.32
CA PRO A 41 14.22 -5.13 -2.40
C PRO A 41 15.33 -4.33 -1.69
N ILE A 42 15.03 -3.10 -1.30
CA ILE A 42 15.92 -2.24 -0.48
C ILE A 42 15.20 -1.82 0.81
N PRO A 43 15.75 -2.12 2.00
CA PRO A 43 16.87 -3.05 2.25
C PRO A 43 16.52 -4.48 1.79
N ASN A 44 17.47 -5.42 1.85
CA ASN A 44 17.20 -6.80 1.45
C ASN A 44 16.27 -7.49 2.49
N TYR A 45 14.96 -7.43 2.26
CA TYR A 45 13.91 -7.99 3.13
C TYR A 45 12.95 -8.89 2.34
N ASP A 46 12.16 -9.71 3.04
CA ASP A 46 11.11 -10.54 2.46
C ASP A 46 9.78 -10.27 3.16
N LEU A 47 8.80 -9.78 2.40
CA LEU A 47 7.45 -9.45 2.88
C LEU A 47 6.76 -10.66 3.52
N ASN A 48 7.05 -11.87 3.05
CA ASN A 48 6.43 -13.09 3.57
C ASN A 48 6.88 -13.43 4.99
N LYS A 49 7.96 -12.84 5.49
CA LYS A 49 8.43 -13.04 6.87
C LYS A 49 7.63 -12.25 7.91
N TYR A 50 6.80 -11.29 7.48
CA TYR A 50 5.96 -10.49 8.36
C TYR A 50 4.51 -10.94 8.21
N PRO A 51 3.89 -11.56 9.24
CA PRO A 51 2.54 -12.12 9.15
C PRO A 51 1.49 -11.12 8.65
N GLU A 52 1.55 -9.88 9.15
CA GLU A 52 0.64 -8.81 8.76
C GLU A 52 0.81 -8.41 7.28
N CYS A 53 2.04 -8.47 6.73
CA CYS A 53 2.30 -8.20 5.31
C CYS A 53 1.89 -9.38 4.43
N ARG A 54 2.19 -10.62 4.86
CA ARG A 54 1.91 -11.85 4.11
C ARG A 54 0.44 -11.92 3.69
N LYS A 55 -0.48 -11.55 4.59
CA LYS A 55 -1.92 -11.43 4.28
C LYS A 55 -2.19 -10.64 3.00
N TYR A 56 -1.54 -9.48 2.81
CA TYR A 56 -1.73 -8.64 1.64
C TYR A 56 -0.94 -9.13 0.41
N VAL A 57 0.18 -9.82 0.64
CA VAL A 57 0.93 -10.50 -0.43
C VAL A 57 0.07 -11.61 -1.04
N GLU A 58 -0.58 -12.42 -0.22
CA GLU A 58 -1.51 -13.49 -0.62
C GLU A 58 -2.74 -12.93 -1.38
N MET A 59 -3.17 -11.69 -1.08
CA MET A 59 -4.19 -10.96 -1.85
C MET A 59 -3.67 -10.40 -3.18
N GLY A 60 -2.37 -10.56 -3.50
CA GLY A 60 -1.75 -10.06 -4.72
C GLY A 60 -1.41 -8.57 -4.71
N PHE A 61 -1.55 -7.87 -3.58
CA PHE A 61 -1.46 -6.41 -3.55
C PHE A 61 -0.07 -5.85 -3.88
N HIS A 62 0.99 -6.63 -3.71
CA HIS A 62 2.36 -6.24 -4.08
C HIS A 62 2.57 -6.13 -5.61
N ASN A 63 1.75 -6.82 -6.41
CA ASN A 63 1.80 -6.78 -7.88
C ASN A 63 0.61 -6.02 -8.49
N ALA A 64 -0.20 -5.37 -7.66
CA ALA A 64 -1.41 -4.67 -8.11
C ALA A 64 -1.24 -3.15 -8.04
N GLN A 65 -1.54 -2.46 -9.13
CA GLN A 65 -1.73 -1.01 -9.13
C GLN A 65 -3.23 -0.72 -8.98
N PHE A 66 -3.61 -0.10 -7.86
CA PHE A 66 -4.99 0.30 -7.65
C PHE A 66 -5.33 1.53 -8.51
N ASN A 67 -6.40 1.43 -9.29
CA ASN A 67 -6.89 2.51 -10.13
C ASN A 67 -7.88 3.39 -9.36
N PHE A 68 -7.40 4.50 -8.81
CA PHE A 68 -8.24 5.50 -8.13
C PHE A 68 -8.78 6.59 -9.07
N ARG A 69 -8.62 6.44 -10.39
CA ARG A 69 -9.08 7.44 -11.35
C ARG A 69 -10.56 7.30 -11.64
N LEU A 70 -11.22 8.43 -11.87
CA LEU A 70 -12.62 8.49 -12.30
C LEU A 70 -12.76 8.59 -13.83
N ASP A 71 -11.64 8.63 -14.54
CA ASP A 71 -11.50 8.74 -15.99
C ASP A 71 -10.55 7.67 -16.55
N GLU A 72 -10.45 7.62 -17.88
CA GLU A 72 -9.58 6.68 -18.57
C GLU A 72 -8.10 6.87 -18.20
N THR A 73 -7.35 5.76 -18.21
CA THR A 73 -5.94 5.75 -17.81
C THR A 73 -5.09 4.91 -18.74
N ARG A 74 -3.87 5.36 -18.98
CA ARG A 74 -2.85 4.66 -19.77
C ARG A 74 -1.81 3.94 -18.91
N ILE A 75 -2.03 3.87 -17.59
CA ILE A 75 -1.06 3.26 -16.66
C ILE A 75 -0.76 1.80 -17.00
N GLY A 76 -1.72 1.08 -17.57
CA GLY A 76 -1.53 -0.31 -18.04
C GLY A 76 -0.52 -0.45 -19.18
N GLU A 77 -0.16 0.62 -19.90
CA GLU A 77 0.90 0.59 -20.91
C GLU A 77 2.29 0.44 -20.27
N ILE A 78 2.45 0.87 -19.01
CA ILE A 78 3.69 0.78 -18.24
C ILE A 78 3.62 -0.36 -17.21
N PHE A 79 2.54 -0.42 -16.43
CA PHE A 79 2.35 -1.37 -15.33
C PHE A 79 1.73 -2.68 -15.85
N GLN A 80 2.53 -3.45 -16.58
CA GLN A 80 2.12 -4.71 -17.20
C GLN A 80 3.29 -5.71 -17.29
N GLY A 81 2.94 -6.97 -17.53
CA GLY A 81 3.89 -8.09 -17.62
C GLY A 81 4.41 -8.53 -16.26
N THR A 82 5.52 -9.26 -16.25
CA THR A 82 6.09 -9.79 -15.01
C THR A 82 6.63 -8.66 -14.14
N THR A 83 6.44 -8.79 -12.82
CA THR A 83 6.98 -7.86 -11.84
C THR A 83 8.52 -7.75 -11.95
N PRO A 84 9.11 -6.54 -11.80
CA PRO A 84 10.56 -6.37 -11.81
C PRO A 84 11.22 -6.88 -10.52
N SER A 85 10.41 -7.26 -9.51
CA SER A 85 10.88 -7.81 -8.24
C SER A 85 11.13 -9.32 -8.29
N ARG A 86 11.97 -9.81 -7.37
CA ARG A 86 12.36 -11.24 -7.28
C ARG A 86 11.21 -12.18 -6.92
N ASN A 87 10.09 -11.65 -6.44
CA ASN A 87 8.94 -12.45 -5.98
C ASN A 87 8.11 -13.01 -7.15
N GLY A 88 8.34 -12.53 -8.38
CA GLY A 88 7.64 -12.99 -9.57
C GLY A 88 6.14 -12.67 -9.58
N GLY A 89 5.44 -13.24 -10.55
CA GLY A 89 4.03 -12.94 -10.82
C GLY A 89 3.84 -11.75 -11.76
N ASP A 90 2.60 -11.58 -12.21
CA ASP A 90 2.25 -10.58 -13.21
C ASP A 90 1.62 -9.35 -12.57
N LEU A 91 1.98 -8.20 -13.12
CA LEU A 91 1.44 -6.90 -12.75
C LEU A 91 0.04 -6.72 -13.31
N ALA A 92 -0.86 -6.18 -12.49
CA ALA A 92 -2.22 -5.89 -12.89
C ALA A 92 -2.68 -4.52 -12.38
N VAL A 93 -3.42 -3.81 -13.22
CA VAL A 93 -4.19 -2.63 -12.81
C VAL A 93 -5.56 -3.11 -12.39
N VAL A 94 -5.97 -2.83 -11.16
CA VAL A 94 -7.20 -3.35 -10.56
C VAL A 94 -7.97 -2.25 -9.84
N GLU A 95 -9.26 -2.50 -9.60
CA GLU A 95 -10.06 -1.64 -8.71
C GLU A 95 -9.49 -1.65 -7.28
N PRO A 96 -9.51 -0.51 -6.57
CA PRO A 96 -9.06 -0.47 -5.19
C PRO A 96 -9.96 -1.36 -4.31
N PRO A 97 -9.40 -1.95 -3.24
CA PRO A 97 -10.21 -2.72 -2.30
C PRO A 97 -11.25 -1.82 -1.65
N LYS A 98 -12.40 -2.42 -1.26
CA LYS A 98 -13.41 -1.70 -0.50
C LYS A 98 -12.79 -1.17 0.80
N GLY A 99 -12.96 0.13 1.03
CA GLY A 99 -12.56 0.76 2.28
C GLY A 99 -13.38 0.28 3.48
N TYR A 100 -12.95 0.70 4.67
CA TYR A 100 -13.69 0.50 5.92
C TYR A 100 -14.25 1.83 6.40
N PRO A 101 -15.33 1.83 7.22
CA PRO A 101 -15.79 3.04 7.88
C PRO A 101 -14.67 3.72 8.66
N VAL A 102 -14.60 5.05 8.58
CA VAL A 102 -13.70 5.83 9.43
C VAL A 102 -14.16 5.69 10.88
N PRO A 103 -13.28 5.33 11.84
CA PRO A 103 -13.69 5.20 13.23
C PRO A 103 -14.03 6.57 13.81
N GLU A 104 -15.19 6.66 14.46
CA GLU A 104 -15.52 7.80 15.32
C GLU A 104 -14.87 7.58 16.68
N MET A 105 -14.07 8.55 17.12
CA MET A 105 -13.45 8.53 18.44
C MET A 105 -14.46 9.04 19.47
N PRO A 106 -14.43 8.54 20.72
CA PRO A 106 -15.31 9.04 21.76
C PRO A 106 -15.03 10.52 22.07
N ASP A 107 -16.05 11.24 22.52
CA ASP A 107 -15.90 12.59 23.05
C ASP A 107 -14.83 12.63 24.14
N MET A 108 -14.00 13.67 24.13
CA MET A 108 -12.93 13.85 25.10
C MET A 108 -12.98 15.28 25.66
N PRO A 109 -13.78 15.51 26.73
CA PRO A 109 -14.00 16.85 27.29
C PRO A 109 -12.73 17.54 27.77
N ASN A 110 -11.78 16.79 28.37
CA ASN A 110 -10.48 17.33 28.79
C ASN A 110 -9.62 17.84 27.61
N GLU A 111 -9.94 17.43 26.38
CA GLU A 111 -9.30 17.90 25.15
C GLU A 111 -10.17 18.91 24.38
N HIS A 112 -11.30 19.35 24.95
CA HIS A 112 -12.26 20.22 24.27
C HIS A 112 -12.75 19.63 22.92
N ALA A 113 -12.93 18.31 22.86
CA ALA A 113 -13.33 17.58 21.66
C ALA A 113 -14.71 16.92 21.83
N PRO A 114 -15.73 17.27 21.01
CA PRO A 114 -15.67 18.14 19.83
C PRO A 114 -15.78 19.65 20.13
N GLY A 115 -15.86 20.06 21.40
CA GLY A 115 -15.78 21.48 21.80
C GLY A 115 -17.09 22.27 21.63
N LEU A 116 -18.22 21.58 21.38
CA LEU A 116 -19.52 22.24 21.20
C LEU A 116 -20.26 22.49 22.52
N PHE A 117 -20.01 21.68 23.56
CA PHE A 117 -20.75 21.72 24.84
C PHE A 117 -19.88 21.39 26.07
N ASP A 118 -18.57 21.36 25.89
CA ASP A 118 -17.58 20.89 26.87
C ASP A 118 -17.48 21.72 28.17
N LEU A 119 -18.02 22.94 28.20
CA LEU A 119 -18.11 23.78 29.40
C LEU A 119 -19.44 23.67 30.17
N ASN A 120 -20.44 22.93 29.66
CA ASN A 120 -21.80 22.90 30.21
C ASN A 120 -22.28 21.51 30.67
N ASN A 121 -21.38 20.52 30.79
CA ASN A 121 -21.70 19.21 31.39
C ASN A 121 -21.40 19.17 32.89
#